data_AF-C5AQC1-F1
#
_entry.id   AF-C5AQC1-F1
#
_cell.length_a   1.000
_cell.length_b   1.000
_cell.length_c   1.000
_cell.angle_alpha   90.00
_cell.angle_beta   90.00
_cell.angle_gamma   90.00
#
_symmetry.space_group_name_H-M   'P 1'
#
loop_
_entity.id
_entity.type
_entity.pdbx_description
1 polymer ?
#
loop_
_entity_poly.entity_id
_entity_poly.type
_entity_poly.pdbx_seq_one_letter_code
_entity_poly.pdbx_strand_id
1 'polypeptide(L)'
;MSGTTRTSADLDPRRRRTLFRAWHRGIREMDLIMGRFADAEIGALSEEELTQFEALIEVPDRDLFRWLTGEDATPENYDTAVYRRLKAFHRHDAPIHS
;
A
#
# COMPACT_ATOMS: atom_id res chain seq x y z
N MET A 1 14.62 -6.59 -0.10
CA MET A 1 14.86 -6.79 -1.55
C MET A 1 13.63 -6.23 -2.24
N SER A 2 13.75 -5.10 -2.94
CA SER A 2 12.58 -4.44 -3.55
C SER A 2 12.02 -5.32 -4.67
N GLY A 3 10.74 -5.66 -4.60
CA GLY A 3 10.03 -6.46 -5.62
C GLY A 3 9.34 -5.60 -6.66
N THR A 4 9.69 -4.31 -6.75
CA THR A 4 8.99 -3.33 -7.59
C THR A 4 9.03 -3.75 -9.06
N THR A 5 7.87 -3.70 -9.70
CA THR A 5 7.65 -4.03 -11.12
C THR A 5 7.58 -2.78 -12.01
N ARG A 6 7.48 -1.59 -11.40
CA ARG A 6 7.52 -0.30 -12.10
C ARG A 6 8.89 0.38 -12.01
N THR A 7 9.22 1.18 -13.02
CA THR A 7 10.31 2.16 -12.88
C THR A 7 9.88 3.29 -11.94
N SER A 8 10.83 3.90 -11.23
CA SER A 8 10.60 5.08 -10.39
C SER A 8 11.19 6.36 -10.99
N ALA A 9 11.67 6.31 -12.23
CA ALA A 9 12.35 7.43 -12.91
C ALA A 9 11.40 8.61 -13.18
N ASP A 10 10.13 8.32 -13.43
CA ASP A 10 9.03 9.27 -13.69
C ASP A 10 8.45 9.90 -12.41
N LEU A 11 8.75 9.35 -11.23
CA LEU A 11 8.18 9.85 -9.98
C LEU A 11 8.88 11.11 -9.49
N ASP A 12 8.09 12.00 -8.91
CA ASP A 12 8.64 13.05 -8.05
C ASP A 12 9.34 12.44 -6.81
N PRO A 13 10.18 13.22 -6.10
CA PRO A 13 10.92 12.72 -4.95
C PRO A 13 10.06 12.18 -3.80
N ARG A 14 8.84 12.73 -3.60
CA ARG A 14 7.92 12.29 -2.54
C ARG A 14 7.40 10.90 -2.86
N ARG A 15 6.83 10.71 -4.05
CA ARG A 15 6.33 9.40 -4.51
C ARG A 15 7.41 8.33 -4.57
N ARG A 16 8.63 8.67 -4.99
CA ARG A 16 9.75 7.73 -4.99
C ARG A 16 10.09 7.25 -3.57
N ARG A 17 10.09 8.16 -2.59
CA ARG A 17 10.32 7.82 -1.18
C ARG A 17 9.19 6.97 -0.62
N THR A 18 7.95 7.30 -0.95
CA THR A 18 6.76 6.56 -0.52
C THR A 18 6.76 5.13 -1.10
N LEU A 19 7.06 4.98 -2.39
CA LEU A 19 7.24 3.68 -3.04
C LEU A 19 8.34 2.84 -2.37
N PHE A 20 9.48 3.46 -2.05
CA PHE A 20 10.54 2.78 -1.33
C PHE A 20 10.04 2.28 0.03
N ARG A 21 9.40 3.13 0.84
CA ARG A 21 8.88 2.73 2.17
C ARG A 21 7.81 1.64 2.10
N ALA A 22 6.98 1.65 1.07
CA ALA A 22 5.97 0.60 0.85
C ALA A 22 6.60 -0.80 0.64
N TRP A 23 7.82 -0.86 0.08
CA TRP A 23 8.60 -2.08 -0.14
C TRP A 23 9.62 -2.42 0.98
N HIS A 24 9.68 -1.60 2.04
CA HIS A 24 10.60 -1.77 3.17
C HIS A 24 9.84 -1.82 4.50
N ARG A 25 8.96 -2.82 4.59
CA ARG A 25 8.17 -3.16 5.78
C ARG A 25 8.94 -4.15 6.67
N GLY A 26 8.44 -4.39 7.87
CA GLY A 26 9.01 -5.32 8.83
C GLY A 26 8.76 -6.79 8.49
N ILE A 27 7.68 -7.10 7.76
CA ILE A 27 7.37 -8.46 7.29
C ILE A 27 7.13 -8.53 5.78
N ARG A 28 7.55 -9.65 5.17
CA ARG A 28 7.46 -9.87 3.72
C ARG A 28 6.04 -9.80 3.17
N GLU A 29 5.05 -10.25 3.94
CA GLU A 29 3.65 -10.18 3.55
C GLU A 29 3.20 -8.73 3.33
N MET A 30 3.59 -7.84 4.25
CA MET A 30 3.27 -6.42 4.16
C MET A 30 4.02 -5.73 3.02
N ASP A 31 5.28 -6.12 2.75
CA ASP A 31 5.99 -5.66 1.55
C ASP A 31 5.20 -5.98 0.28
N LEU A 32 4.64 -7.20 0.18
CA LEU A 32 3.90 -7.62 -1.00
C LEU A 32 2.58 -6.86 -1.14
N ILE A 33 1.81 -6.74 -0.05
CA ILE A 33 0.52 -6.04 -0.07
C ILE A 33 0.72 -4.56 -0.39
N MET A 34 1.56 -3.86 0.39
CA MET A 34 1.77 -2.42 0.25
C MET A 34 2.57 -2.07 -1.00
N GLY A 35 3.61 -2.86 -1.29
CA GLY A 35 4.50 -2.63 -2.42
C GLY A 35 3.81 -2.84 -3.76
N ARG A 36 2.99 -3.89 -3.92
CA ARG A 36 2.24 -4.11 -5.16
C ARG A 36 1.16 -3.05 -5.38
N PHE A 37 0.46 -2.65 -4.32
CA PHE A 37 -0.48 -1.53 -4.40
C PHE A 37 0.25 -0.24 -4.82
N ALA A 38 1.39 0.07 -4.20
CA ALA A 38 2.19 1.24 -4.56
C ALA A 38 2.67 1.16 -6.01
N ASP A 39 3.14 0.00 -6.48
CA ASP A 39 3.54 -0.18 -7.87
C ASP A 39 2.42 0.17 -8.86
N ALA A 40 1.19 -0.27 -8.57
CA ALA A 40 0.03 -0.06 -9.43
C ALA A 40 -0.50 1.38 -9.36
N GLU A 41 -0.50 2.00 -8.18
CA GLU A 41 -1.33 3.18 -7.91
C GLU A 41 -0.55 4.46 -7.63
N ILE A 42 0.73 4.39 -7.23
CA ILE A 42 1.49 5.55 -6.74
C ILE A 42 1.61 6.68 -7.78
N GLY A 43 1.51 6.39 -9.08
CA GLY A 43 1.52 7.40 -10.14
C GLY A 43 0.18 8.14 -10.30
N ALA A 44 -0.93 7.52 -9.90
CA ALA A 44 -2.29 8.03 -10.08
C ALA A 44 -2.88 8.66 -8.82
N LEU A 45 -2.30 8.44 -7.64
CA LEU A 45 -2.78 9.07 -6.40
C LEU A 45 -2.72 10.60 -6.51
N SER A 46 -3.79 11.29 -6.15
CA SER A 46 -3.77 12.72 -5.89
C SER A 46 -2.86 13.07 -4.69
N GLU A 47 -2.56 14.35 -4.47
CA GLU A 47 -1.74 14.77 -3.31
C GLU A 47 -2.38 14.43 -1.96
N GLU A 48 -3.71 14.49 -1.88
CA GLU A 48 -4.46 14.08 -0.69
C GLU A 48 -4.38 12.57 -0.47
N GLU A 49 -4.61 11.78 -1.52
CA GLU A 49 -4.49 10.32 -1.45
C GLU A 49 -3.05 9.88 -1.14
N LEU A 50 -2.03 10.56 -1.68
CA LEU A 50 -0.65 10.28 -1.37
C LEU A 50 -0.36 10.51 0.12
N THR A 51 -0.94 11.56 0.71
CA THR A 51 -0.85 11.83 2.15
C THR A 51 -1.54 10.73 2.97
N GLN A 52 -2.71 10.27 2.54
CA GLN A 52 -3.41 9.14 3.17
C GLN A 52 -2.60 7.85 3.08
N PHE A 53 -1.95 7.60 1.94
CA PHE A 53 -1.11 6.42 1.76
C PHE A 53 0.15 6.46 2.63
N GLU A 54 0.79 7.63 2.74
CA GLU A 54 1.91 7.87 3.65
C GLU A 54 1.50 7.62 5.10
N ALA A 55 0.32 8.05 5.52
CA ALA A 55 -0.19 7.76 6.86
C ALA A 55 -0.35 6.26 7.11
N LEU A 56 -0.83 5.48 6.13
CA LEU A 56 -0.90 4.02 6.23
C LEU A 56 0.48 3.36 6.32
N ILE A 57 1.49 3.92 5.64
CA ILE A 57 2.87 3.44 5.75
C ILE A 57 3.44 3.65 7.16
N GLU A 58 3.00 4.63 7.92
CA GLU A 58 3.50 4.79 9.30
C GLU A 58 2.80 3.85 10.30
N VAL A 59 1.74 3.14 9.90
CA VAL A 59 1.04 2.16 10.75
C VAL A 59 1.92 0.91 10.95
N PRO A 60 2.02 0.37 12.18
CA PRO A 60 2.69 -0.90 12.43
C PRO A 60 2.10 -2.05 11.59
N ASP A 61 2.98 -2.88 11.03
CA ASP A 61 2.60 -3.98 10.13
C ASP A 61 1.51 -4.89 10.71
N ARG A 62 1.63 -5.24 11.99
CA ARG A 62 0.67 -6.11 12.68
C ARG A 62 -0.73 -5.51 12.69
N ASP A 63 -0.85 -4.23 12.97
CA ASP A 63 -2.15 -3.57 13.11
C ASP A 63 -2.79 -3.36 11.73
N LEU A 64 -2.01 -2.91 10.75
CA LEU A 64 -2.49 -2.76 9.38
C LEU A 64 -2.93 -4.10 8.78
N PHE A 65 -2.17 -5.17 9.02
CA PHE A 65 -2.52 -6.51 8.56
C PHE A 65 -3.86 -6.98 9.14
N ARG A 66 -4.08 -6.79 10.45
CA ARG A 66 -5.35 -7.15 11.11
C ARG A 66 -6.56 -6.41 10.54
N TRP A 67 -6.40 -5.14 10.17
CA TRP A 67 -7.47 -4.39 9.53
C TRP A 67 -7.78 -4.91 8.12
N LEU A 68 -6.73 -5.27 7.37
CA LEU A 68 -6.84 -5.78 6.01
C LEU A 68 -7.53 -7.16 5.97
N THR A 69 -7.14 -8.07 6.88
CA THR A 69 -7.77 -9.40 7.03
C THR A 69 -9.16 -9.33 7.66
N GLY A 70 -9.48 -8.22 8.33
CA GLY A 70 -10.75 -8.03 9.04
C GLY A 70 -10.77 -8.68 10.42
N GLU A 71 -9.61 -9.03 10.98
CA GLU A 71 -9.47 -9.44 12.39
C GLU A 71 -9.87 -8.30 13.33
N ASP A 72 -9.47 -7.07 13.00
CA ASP A 72 -9.81 -5.85 13.75
C ASP A 72 -10.53 -4.84 12.85
N ALA A 73 -11.35 -3.97 13.45
CA ALA A 73 -11.96 -2.85 12.75
C ALA A 73 -10.91 -1.77 12.42
N THR A 74 -11.00 -1.21 11.22
CA THR A 74 -10.17 -0.06 10.83
C THR A 74 -10.62 1.18 11.61
N PRO A 75 -9.70 1.91 12.28
CA PRO A 75 -10.04 3.18 12.90
C PRO A 75 -10.54 4.20 11.87
N GLU A 76 -11.47 5.07 12.26
CA GLU A 76 -12.11 6.06 11.36
C GLU A 76 -11.09 6.96 10.64
N ASN A 77 -10.01 7.34 11.33
CA ASN A 77 -8.96 8.18 10.76
C ASN A 77 -8.12 7.48 9.67
N TYR A 78 -8.23 6.15 9.55
CA TYR A 78 -7.59 5.35 8.50
C TYR A 78 -8.57 4.77 7.49
N ASP A 79 -9.90 4.83 7.71
CA ASP A 79 -10.92 4.42 6.73
C ASP A 79 -11.10 5.44 5.59
N THR A 80 -10.02 5.59 4.84
CA THR A 80 -9.89 6.52 3.72
C THR A 80 -10.20 5.83 2.39
N ALA A 81 -10.38 6.62 1.32
CA ALA A 81 -10.54 6.08 -0.03
C ALA A 81 -9.35 5.18 -0.41
N VAL A 82 -8.12 5.59 -0.07
CA VAL A 82 -6.90 4.81 -0.31
C VAL A 82 -6.91 3.50 0.46
N TYR A 83 -7.29 3.51 1.74
CA TYR A 83 -7.38 2.27 2.52
C TYR A 83 -8.39 1.29 1.93
N ARG A 84 -9.57 1.76 1.52
CA ARG A 84 -10.59 0.92 0.88
C ARG A 84 -10.08 0.32 -0.43
N ARG A 85 -9.35 1.10 -1.24
CA ARG A 85 -8.71 0.62 -2.47
C ARG A 85 -7.63 -0.42 -2.18
N LEU A 86 -6.77 -0.18 -1.18
CA LEU A 86 -5.76 -1.14 -0.73
C LEU A 86 -6.41 -2.47 -0.28
N LYS A 87 -7.47 -2.39 0.53
CA LYS A 87 -8.23 -3.55 1.00
C LYS A 87 -8.88 -4.31 -0.14
N ALA A 88 -9.43 -3.61 -1.13
CA ALA A 88 -9.98 -4.23 -2.34
C ALA A 88 -8.89 -4.89 -3.19
N PHE A 89 -7.73 -4.25 -3.34
CA PHE A 89 -6.57 -4.77 -4.07
C PHE A 89 -6.07 -6.08 -3.45
N HIS A 90 -5.93 -6.14 -2.12
CA HIS A 90 -5.53 -7.35 -1.41
C HIS A 90 -6.51 -8.52 -1.60
N ARG A 91 -7.82 -8.24 -1.67
CA ARG A 91 -8.84 -9.27 -1.93
C ARG A 91 -8.85 -9.75 -3.38
N HIS A 92 -8.26 -8.98 -4.30
CA HIS A 92 -8.22 -9.28 -5.74
C HIS A 92 -6.94 -10.03 -6.15
N ASP A 93 -6.28 -10.76 -5.23
CA ASP A 93 -5.37 -11.85 -5.61
C ASP A 93 -6.19 -13.03 -6.18
N ALA A 94 -6.87 -12.78 -7.31
CA ALA A 94 -7.48 -13.79 -8.15
C ALA A 94 -6.39 -14.67 -8.76
N PRO A 95 -6.62 -15.98 -8.93
CA PRO A 95 -5.63 -16.88 -9.46
C PRO A 95 -5.25 -16.49 -10.89
N ILE A 96 -3.95 -16.43 -11.16
CA ILE A 96 -3.37 -16.17 -12.48
C ILE A 96 -3.52 -17.43 -13.35
N HIS A 97 -4.72 -17.98 -13.55
CA HIS A 97 -4.98 -18.96 -14.61
C HIS A 97 -6.44 -18.88 -15.05
N SER A 98 -6.65 -18.35 -16.26
CA SER A 98 -7.71 -18.73 -17.20
C SER A 98 -7.07 -18.82 -18.57
#